data_AF-A0AAN7FL69-F1
#
_entry.id   AF-A0AAN7FL69-F1
#
_cell.length_a   1.000
_cell.length_b   1.000
_cell.length_c   1.000
_cell.angle_alpha   90.00
_cell.angle_beta   90.00
_cell.angle_gamma   90.00
#
_symmetry.space_group_name_H-M   'P 1'
#
loop_
_entity.id
_entity.type
_entity.pdbx_description
1 polymer ?
#
loop_
_entity_poly.entity_id
_entity_poly.type
_entity_poly.pdbx_seq_one_letter_code
_entity_poly.pdbx_strand_id
1 'polypeptide(L)'
;MNLQRFFDKPDLWWLNALLDGWTSSIWSKYTAILIWKTQNPWAGLRGQFYDHLLDQTAAFYGCHAAEPIHVQLNLATYFIEVVNTMSEELSNIAIEASFWDLEATCPYYKVFENLAAPAKKTVPIVAMKYPKSKNPKPVFFFLLKLYHMSDYGILSWNFYWLHRSGGDYKLLEPYRRKKIPLKITSKVFIKGSNFEIEMHIENVAKKTD
;
A
#
# COMPACT_ATOMS: atom_id res chain seq x y z
N MET A 1 -0.19 -17.78 4.28
CA MET A 1 -1.18 -16.73 4.54
C MET A 1 -2.33 -16.89 3.56
N ASN A 2 -3.58 -17.02 4.03
CA ASN A 2 -4.72 -17.33 3.17
C ASN A 2 -5.26 -16.04 2.55
N LEU A 3 -5.11 -15.85 1.23
CA LEU A 3 -5.58 -14.67 0.49
C LEU A 3 -7.09 -14.40 0.67
N GLN A 4 -7.84 -15.42 1.09
CA GLN A 4 -9.25 -15.30 1.48
C GLN A 4 -9.50 -14.18 2.51
N ARG A 5 -8.63 -14.02 3.52
CA ARG A 5 -8.78 -12.99 4.56
C ARG A 5 -8.62 -11.56 4.01
N PHE A 6 -7.95 -11.39 2.87
CA PHE A 6 -7.68 -10.08 2.25
C PHE A 6 -8.90 -9.55 1.48
N PHE A 7 -9.69 -10.44 0.87
CA PHE A 7 -10.91 -10.09 0.13
C PHE A 7 -12.16 -10.01 1.02
N ASP A 8 -12.14 -10.65 2.20
CA ASP A 8 -13.32 -10.78 3.07
C ASP A 8 -13.58 -9.56 3.96
N LYS A 9 -12.68 -8.57 4.00
CA LYS A 9 -12.80 -7.40 4.87
C LYS A 9 -12.85 -6.10 4.06
N PRO A 10 -14.00 -5.41 3.99
CA PRO A 10 -14.10 -4.05 3.41
C PRO A 10 -13.25 -3.02 4.17
N ASP A 11 -12.65 -3.41 5.29
CA ASP A 11 -11.97 -2.54 6.24
C ASP A 11 -10.51 -2.21 5.89
N LEU A 12 -9.91 -2.82 4.85
CA LEU A 12 -8.49 -2.64 4.54
C LEU A 12 -8.18 -1.22 4.00
N TRP A 13 -9.11 -0.64 3.24
CA TRP A 13 -8.84 0.54 2.43
C TRP A 13 -9.13 1.86 3.13
N TRP A 14 -10.14 1.90 3.99
CA TRP A 14 -10.55 3.18 4.59
C TRP A 14 -9.48 3.73 5.53
N LEU A 15 -8.76 2.88 6.27
CA LEU A 15 -7.76 3.36 7.21
C LEU A 15 -6.49 3.83 6.49
N ASN A 16 -6.05 3.09 5.48
CA ASN A 16 -4.95 3.52 4.62
C ASN A 16 -5.29 4.88 3.98
N ALA A 17 -6.47 5.02 3.36
CA ALA A 17 -6.90 6.29 2.77
C ALA A 17 -7.05 7.44 3.79
N LEU A 18 -7.50 7.14 5.02
CA LEU A 18 -7.59 8.12 6.10
C LEU A 18 -6.21 8.64 6.51
N LEU A 19 -5.24 7.73 6.65
CA LEU A 19 -3.87 8.06 7.00
C LEU A 19 -3.17 8.81 5.86
N ASP A 20 -3.28 8.35 4.62
CA ASP A 20 -2.77 9.05 3.43
C ASP A 20 -3.33 10.49 3.34
N GLY A 21 -4.63 10.64 3.60
CA GLY A 21 -5.27 11.96 3.62
C GLY A 21 -4.75 12.86 4.74
N TRP A 22 -4.47 12.28 5.92
CA TRP A 22 -3.88 13.00 7.04
C TRP A 22 -2.43 13.41 6.76
N THR A 23 -1.58 12.47 6.35
CA THR A 23 -0.15 12.71 6.02
C THR A 23 0.02 13.67 4.86
N SER A 24 -0.92 13.71 3.91
CA SER A 24 -0.93 14.69 2.81
C SER A 24 -0.97 16.14 3.31
N SER A 25 -1.59 16.39 4.46
CA SER A 25 -1.77 17.74 5.01
C SER A 25 -1.29 17.90 6.47
N ILE A 26 -0.48 16.97 6.98
CA ILE A 26 0.03 16.98 8.36
C ILE A 26 0.91 18.19 8.70
N TRP A 27 1.52 18.82 7.68
CA TRP A 27 2.41 19.97 7.87
C TRP A 27 1.73 21.31 7.61
N SER A 28 0.44 21.30 7.23
CA SER A 28 -0.27 22.52 6.77
C SER A 28 -1.66 22.69 7.36
N LYS A 29 -2.43 21.61 7.56
CA LYS A 29 -3.83 21.67 8.03
C LYS A 29 -4.10 20.81 9.26
N TYR A 30 -3.52 19.61 9.33
CA TYR A 30 -3.78 18.66 10.40
C TYR A 30 -2.57 18.56 11.30
N THR A 31 -2.73 18.58 12.62
CA THR A 31 -1.59 18.45 13.56
C THR A 31 -1.42 17.04 14.11
N ALA A 32 -2.52 16.28 14.21
CA ALA A 32 -2.52 14.92 14.72
C ALA A 32 -3.79 14.19 14.27
N ILE A 33 -3.73 12.85 14.32
CA ILE A 33 -4.88 11.97 14.19
C ILE A 33 -4.90 10.97 15.35
N LEU A 34 -6.06 10.78 15.96
CA LEU A 34 -6.31 9.73 16.96
C LEU A 34 -7.45 8.85 16.44
N ILE A 35 -7.15 7.58 16.22
CA ILE A 35 -8.11 6.64 15.65
C ILE A 35 -8.85 5.95 16.79
N TRP A 36 -10.19 6.01 16.75
CA TRP A 36 -11.06 5.22 17.61
C TRP A 36 -11.36 3.87 16.95
N LYS A 37 -10.77 2.77 17.40
CA LYS A 37 -9.80 2.63 18.49
C LYS A 37 -8.81 1.53 18.15
N THR A 38 -7.72 1.46 18.90
CA THR A 38 -6.66 0.47 18.67
C THR A 38 -7.15 -0.95 18.95
N GLN A 39 -7.91 -1.18 20.03
CA GLN A 39 -8.40 -2.50 20.43
C GLN A 39 -9.74 -2.45 21.18
N ASN A 40 -10.45 -3.58 21.20
CA ASN A 40 -11.61 -3.79 22.05
C ASN A 40 -11.20 -4.39 23.41
N PRO A 41 -11.88 -4.05 24.52
CA PRO A 41 -11.58 -4.66 25.83
C PRO A 41 -12.04 -6.13 25.96
N TRP A 42 -12.79 -6.63 24.98
CA TRP A 42 -13.35 -7.98 24.89
C TRP A 42 -13.59 -8.31 23.42
N ALA A 43 -14.09 -9.51 23.10
CA ALA A 43 -14.44 -9.88 21.74
C ALA A 43 -15.43 -8.86 21.12
N GLY A 44 -14.98 -8.15 20.09
CA GLY A 44 -15.74 -7.11 19.42
C GLY A 44 -15.66 -7.23 17.91
N LEU A 45 -16.66 -6.68 17.21
CA LEU A 45 -16.81 -6.82 15.76
C LEU A 45 -16.35 -5.60 14.95
N ARG A 46 -16.05 -4.47 15.60
CA ARG A 46 -15.77 -3.19 14.92
C ARG A 46 -14.71 -2.37 15.65
N GLY A 47 -14.11 -1.44 14.91
CA GLY A 47 -13.25 -0.38 15.43
C GLY A 47 -12.05 -0.90 16.21
N GLN A 48 -11.31 -1.85 15.65
CA GLN A 48 -10.11 -2.41 16.27
C GLN A 48 -9.05 -2.69 15.20
N PHE A 49 -7.78 -2.50 15.52
CA PHE A 49 -6.67 -2.88 14.65
C PHE A 49 -6.32 -4.34 14.84
N TYR A 50 -6.31 -4.79 16.09
CA TYR A 50 -6.14 -6.18 16.48
C TYR A 50 -7.25 -6.56 17.47
N ASP A 51 -7.60 -7.84 17.51
CA ASP A 51 -8.62 -8.32 18.44
C ASP A 51 -8.07 -8.57 19.85
N HIS A 52 -8.95 -8.97 20.78
CA HIS A 52 -8.58 -9.28 22.17
C HIS A 52 -7.59 -10.45 22.33
N LEU A 53 -7.38 -11.27 21.28
CA LEU A 53 -6.37 -12.35 21.23
C LEU A 53 -5.11 -11.91 20.48
N LEU A 54 -5.00 -10.62 20.15
CA LEU A 54 -3.92 -10.01 19.37
C LEU A 54 -3.86 -10.49 17.91
N ASP A 55 -4.94 -11.07 17.36
CA ASP A 55 -4.99 -11.35 15.90
C ASP A 55 -5.13 -10.04 15.14
N GLN A 56 -4.24 -9.82 14.17
CA GLN A 56 -4.16 -8.59 13.40
C GLN A 56 -5.29 -8.55 12.38
N THR A 57 -6.07 -7.47 12.38
CA THR A 57 -7.14 -7.26 11.40
C THR A 57 -6.64 -6.52 10.17
N ALA A 58 -7.49 -6.38 9.16
CA ALA A 58 -7.23 -5.56 7.98
C ALA A 58 -6.83 -4.11 8.32
N ALA A 59 -7.42 -3.53 9.36
CA ALA A 59 -7.09 -2.18 9.81
C ALA A 59 -5.64 -2.08 10.32
N PHE A 60 -5.09 -3.12 10.97
CA PHE A 60 -3.68 -3.12 11.39
C PHE A 60 -2.73 -2.96 10.19
N TYR A 61 -2.99 -3.69 9.09
CA TYR A 61 -2.19 -3.56 7.88
C TYR A 61 -2.41 -2.23 7.15
N GLY A 62 -3.60 -1.63 7.27
CA GLY A 62 -3.87 -0.27 6.77
C GLY A 62 -2.98 0.81 7.40
N CYS A 63 -2.47 0.58 8.62
CA CYS A 63 -1.51 1.47 9.27
C CYS A 63 -0.13 1.54 8.58
N HIS A 64 0.13 0.70 7.56
CA HIS A 64 1.30 0.84 6.70
C HIS A 64 1.38 2.21 6.01
N ALA A 65 0.25 2.91 5.85
CA ALA A 65 0.23 4.30 5.39
C ALA A 65 0.91 5.31 6.36
N ALA A 66 1.20 4.89 7.60
CA ALA A 66 1.92 5.68 8.60
C ALA A 66 3.42 5.35 8.67
N GLU A 67 4.00 4.74 7.64
CA GLU A 67 5.45 4.59 7.51
C GLU A 67 6.16 5.96 7.60
N PRO A 68 7.33 6.05 8.26
CA PRO A 68 8.04 7.32 8.37
C PRO A 68 8.49 7.91 7.03
N ILE A 69 8.76 7.04 6.06
CA ILE A 69 9.03 7.36 4.67
C ILE A 69 7.96 6.63 3.88
N HIS A 70 7.07 7.35 3.21
CA HIS A 70 5.92 6.74 2.57
C HIS A 70 5.65 7.34 1.19
N VAL A 71 5.34 6.49 0.22
CA VAL A 71 4.86 6.93 -1.10
C VAL A 71 3.36 6.69 -1.19
N GLN A 72 2.62 7.73 -1.55
CA GLN A 72 1.17 7.68 -1.54
C GLN A 72 0.54 8.36 -2.76
N LEU A 73 -0.72 8.03 -3.03
CA LEU A 73 -1.59 8.72 -3.98
C LEU A 73 -2.64 9.49 -3.19
N ASN A 74 -2.59 10.83 -3.29
CA ASN A 74 -3.64 11.68 -2.77
C ASN A 74 -4.90 11.52 -3.62
N LEU A 75 -5.89 10.76 -3.13
CA LEU A 75 -7.12 10.47 -3.88
C LEU A 75 -8.01 11.71 -4.14
N ALA A 76 -7.80 12.82 -3.43
CA ALA A 76 -8.55 14.05 -3.65
C ALA A 76 -7.97 14.90 -4.79
N THR A 77 -6.65 14.95 -4.92
CA THR A 77 -5.95 15.78 -5.93
C THR A 77 -5.34 14.96 -7.07
N TYR A 78 -5.29 13.64 -6.91
CA TYR A 78 -4.56 12.68 -7.75
C TYR A 78 -3.06 12.93 -7.86
N PHE A 79 -2.45 13.62 -6.91
CA PHE A 79 -0.99 13.72 -6.85
C PHE A 79 -0.35 12.49 -6.22
N ILE A 80 0.71 12.00 -6.86
CA ILE A 80 1.66 11.11 -6.22
C ILE A 80 2.51 11.97 -5.28
N GLU A 81 2.56 11.59 -4.01
CA GLU A 81 3.22 12.32 -2.94
C GLU A 81 4.26 11.42 -2.26
N VAL A 82 5.34 12.04 -1.79
CA VAL A 82 6.30 11.41 -0.87
C VAL A 82 6.19 12.08 0.48
N VAL A 83 5.91 11.30 1.51
CA VAL A 83 5.89 11.72 2.90
C VAL A 83 7.22 11.35 3.52
N ASN A 84 7.89 12.34 4.11
CA ASN A 84 9.07 12.15 4.94
C ASN A 84 8.80 12.76 6.32
N THR A 85 8.57 11.92 7.32
CA THR A 85 8.42 12.34 8.72
C THR A 85 9.74 12.27 9.50
N MET A 86 10.82 11.82 8.87
CA MET A 86 12.15 11.73 9.48
C MET A 86 12.77 13.12 9.65
N SER A 87 13.80 13.20 10.49
CA SER A 87 14.57 14.43 10.72
C SER A 87 15.57 14.74 9.61
N GLU A 88 15.84 13.78 8.72
CA GLU A 88 16.83 13.87 7.66
C GLU A 88 16.14 13.99 6.29
N GLU A 89 16.79 14.69 5.38
CA GLU A 89 16.38 14.77 3.99
C GLU A 89 16.69 13.46 3.26
N LEU A 90 15.76 13.02 2.42
CA LEU A 90 15.99 11.94 1.48
C LEU A 90 16.33 12.55 0.12
N SER A 91 17.48 12.20 -0.43
CA SER A 91 17.90 12.57 -1.77
C SER A 91 18.25 11.32 -2.57
N ASN A 92 18.43 11.46 -3.89
CA ASN A 92 18.71 10.35 -4.80
C ASN A 92 17.67 9.22 -4.69
N ILE A 93 16.40 9.60 -4.56
CA ILE A 93 15.27 8.68 -4.54
C ILE A 93 14.54 8.70 -5.87
N ALA A 94 13.92 7.57 -6.21
CA ALA A 94 13.10 7.43 -7.40
C ALA A 94 11.78 6.74 -7.09
N ILE A 95 10.75 7.09 -7.86
CA ILE A 95 9.42 6.49 -7.79
C ILE A 95 9.13 5.73 -9.07
N GLU A 96 8.87 4.44 -8.96
CA GLU A 96 8.28 3.62 -10.01
C GLU A 96 6.76 3.63 -9.84
N ALA A 97 6.05 4.12 -10.86
CA ALA A 97 4.59 4.13 -10.92
C ALA A 97 4.11 3.23 -12.07
N SER A 98 3.29 2.24 -11.74
CA SER A 98 2.78 1.26 -12.72
C SER A 98 1.29 1.00 -12.56
N PHE A 99 0.57 0.94 -13.68
CA PHE A 99 -0.81 0.48 -13.73
C PHE A 99 -0.86 -0.94 -14.25
N TRP A 100 -1.66 -1.77 -13.59
CA TRP A 100 -1.89 -3.16 -13.98
C TRP A 100 -3.38 -3.40 -14.14
N ASP A 101 -3.78 -4.03 -15.25
CA ASP A 101 -5.15 -4.52 -15.39
C ASP A 101 -5.33 -5.91 -14.78
N LEU A 102 -6.57 -6.42 -14.84
CA LEU A 102 -6.91 -7.74 -14.31
C LEU A 102 -6.27 -8.88 -15.13
N GLU A 103 -5.90 -8.59 -16.36
CA GLU A 103 -5.19 -9.49 -17.27
C GLU A 103 -3.66 -9.43 -17.08
N ALA A 104 -3.17 -8.73 -16.03
CA ALA A 104 -1.76 -8.54 -15.71
C ALA A 104 -0.94 -7.83 -16.81
N THR A 105 -1.60 -7.06 -17.67
CA THR A 105 -0.96 -6.17 -18.63
C THR A 105 -0.64 -4.85 -17.93
N CYS A 106 0.53 -4.27 -18.25
CA CYS A 106 0.97 -2.99 -17.73
C CYS A 106 0.80 -1.87 -18.79
N PRO A 107 -0.39 -1.26 -18.93
CA PRO A 107 -0.63 -0.24 -19.95
C PRO A 107 0.10 1.08 -19.68
N TYR A 108 0.59 1.29 -18.45
CA TYR A 108 1.34 2.48 -18.09
C TYR A 108 2.42 2.12 -17.09
N TYR A 109 3.63 2.53 -17.42
CA TYR A 109 4.81 2.43 -16.57
C TYR A 109 5.59 3.73 -16.69
N LYS A 110 5.97 4.32 -15.55
CA LYS A 110 6.80 5.51 -15.53
C LYS A 110 7.67 5.54 -14.28
N VAL A 111 8.93 5.94 -14.47
CA VAL A 111 9.86 6.20 -13.37
C VAL A 111 10.09 7.70 -13.27
N PHE A 112 10.11 8.20 -12.04
CA PHE A 112 10.46 9.57 -11.69
C PHE A 112 11.74 9.54 -10.86
N GLU A 113 12.85 10.01 -11.42
CA GLU A 113 14.18 9.90 -10.85
C GLU A 113 14.69 11.24 -10.31
N ASN A 114 15.82 11.19 -9.58
CA ASN A 114 16.50 12.35 -9.01
C ASN A 114 15.58 13.23 -8.15
N LEU A 115 14.70 12.58 -7.39
CA LEU A 115 13.78 13.25 -6.49
C LEU A 115 14.47 13.48 -5.13
N ALA A 116 13.95 14.45 -4.39
CA ALA A 116 14.31 14.71 -3.01
C ALA A 116 13.05 14.96 -2.17
N ALA A 117 13.04 14.44 -0.95
CA ALA A 117 11.99 14.66 0.04
C ALA A 117 12.63 15.28 1.29
N PRO A 118 12.47 16.59 1.52
CA PRO A 118 12.99 17.26 2.69
C PRO A 118 12.47 16.65 3.99
N ALA A 119 13.24 16.80 5.07
CA ALA A 119 12.83 16.37 6.41
C ALA A 119 11.47 16.99 6.81
N LYS A 120 10.63 16.20 7.47
CA LYS A 120 9.33 16.63 8.02
C LYS A 120 8.45 17.37 6.99
N LYS A 121 8.34 16.81 5.79
CA LYS A 121 7.51 17.35 4.71
C LYS A 121 6.79 16.25 3.93
N THR A 122 5.68 16.66 3.32
CA THR A 122 5.01 15.90 2.28
C THR A 122 5.19 16.66 0.97
N VAL A 123 5.76 15.99 -0.04
CA VAL A 123 6.13 16.61 -1.31
C VAL A 123 5.24 16.03 -2.42
N PRO A 124 4.40 16.85 -3.08
CA PRO A 124 3.72 16.43 -4.29
C PRO A 124 4.72 16.35 -5.44
N ILE A 125 4.82 15.19 -6.08
CA ILE A 125 5.78 14.93 -7.16
C ILE A 125 5.13 15.20 -8.50
N VAL A 126 3.99 14.56 -8.77
CA VAL A 126 3.34 14.61 -10.07
C VAL A 126 1.88 14.24 -9.97
N ALA A 127 1.04 14.93 -10.74
CA ALA A 127 -0.34 14.51 -10.94
C ALA A 127 -0.39 13.21 -11.73
N MET A 128 -0.98 12.18 -11.13
CA MET A 128 -1.35 10.95 -11.81
C MET A 128 -2.28 11.29 -12.97
N LYS A 129 -1.83 10.98 -14.19
CA LYS A 129 -2.70 11.02 -15.36
C LYS A 129 -3.27 9.64 -15.57
N TYR A 130 -4.59 9.55 -15.51
CA TYR A 130 -5.28 8.32 -15.89
C TYR A 130 -4.86 7.92 -17.31
N PRO A 131 -4.52 6.64 -17.57
CA PRO A 131 -4.22 6.21 -18.93
C PRO A 131 -5.43 6.47 -19.83
N LYS A 132 -5.32 7.44 -20.75
CA LYS A 132 -6.38 7.73 -21.73
C LYS A 132 -6.45 6.59 -22.75
N SER A 133 -7.09 5.48 -22.38
CA SER A 133 -7.36 4.37 -23.30
C SER A 133 -8.70 4.60 -24.03
N LYS A 134 -8.78 4.17 -25.29
CA LYS A 134 -10.04 4.17 -26.07
C LYS A 134 -11.10 3.25 -25.44
N ASN A 135 -10.68 2.19 -24.75
CA ASN A 135 -11.51 1.29 -23.95
C ASN A 135 -10.90 1.15 -22.54
N PRO A 136 -11.15 2.11 -21.63
CA PRO A 136 -10.55 2.08 -20.31
C PRO A 136 -11.15 0.94 -19.49
N LYS A 137 -10.30 0.07 -18.97
CA LYS A 137 -10.70 -1.04 -18.11
C LYS A 137 -11.39 -0.52 -16.84
N PRO A 138 -12.44 -1.20 -16.35
CA PRO A 138 -13.27 -0.73 -15.24
C PRO A 138 -12.55 -0.72 -13.88
N VAL A 139 -11.66 -1.70 -13.64
CA VAL A 139 -10.85 -1.86 -12.43
C VAL A 139 -9.39 -2.01 -12.84
N PHE A 140 -8.50 -1.37 -12.09
CA PHE A 140 -7.06 -1.37 -12.33
C PHE A 140 -6.33 -1.24 -11.00
N PHE A 141 -5.14 -1.81 -10.97
CA PHE A 141 -4.24 -1.72 -9.84
C PHE A 141 -3.19 -0.67 -10.11
N PHE A 142 -2.89 0.15 -9.11
CA PHE A 142 -1.85 1.15 -9.19
C PHE A 142 -0.78 0.86 -8.14
N LEU A 143 0.42 0.54 -8.61
CA LEU A 143 1.55 0.20 -7.76
C LEU A 143 2.57 1.33 -7.80
N LEU A 144 2.90 1.83 -6.62
CA LEU A 144 3.96 2.80 -6.37
C LEU A 144 5.08 2.10 -5.62
N LYS A 145 6.31 2.29 -6.07
CA LYS A 145 7.51 1.92 -5.31
C LYS A 145 8.44 3.10 -5.22
N LEU A 146 8.88 3.41 -4.02
CA LEU A 146 9.89 4.39 -3.71
C LEU A 146 11.17 3.65 -3.32
N TYR A 147 12.29 4.00 -3.95
CA TYR A 147 13.56 3.34 -3.69
C TYR A 147 14.74 4.32 -3.80
N HIS A 148 15.84 3.97 -3.15
CA HIS A 148 17.12 4.66 -3.32
C HIS A 148 17.75 4.29 -4.66
N MET A 149 18.20 5.28 -5.42
CA MET A 149 18.84 5.05 -6.71
C MET A 149 20.25 4.45 -6.60
N SER A 150 20.90 4.58 -5.44
CA SER A 150 22.27 4.09 -5.22
C SER A 150 22.37 2.57 -5.17
N ASP A 151 21.39 1.91 -4.55
CA ASP A 151 21.40 0.47 -4.27
C ASP A 151 20.09 -0.23 -4.68
N TYR A 152 19.13 0.52 -5.22
CA TYR A 152 17.77 0.05 -5.51
C TYR A 152 17.02 -0.51 -4.29
N GLY A 153 17.43 -0.10 -3.08
CA GLY A 153 16.77 -0.45 -1.83
C GLY A 153 15.38 0.16 -1.76
N ILE A 154 14.35 -0.67 -1.61
CA ILE A 154 12.96 -0.21 -1.48
C ILE A 154 12.79 0.46 -0.12
N LEU A 155 12.40 1.73 -0.16
CA LEU A 155 12.10 2.54 1.02
C LEU A 155 10.65 2.41 1.44
N SER A 156 9.75 2.40 0.47
CA SER A 156 8.31 2.26 0.68
C SER A 156 7.66 1.79 -0.61
N TRP A 157 6.51 1.16 -0.49
CA TRP A 157 5.65 0.85 -1.62
C TRP A 157 4.20 0.94 -1.17
N ASN A 158 3.33 1.30 -2.11
CA ASN A 158 1.90 1.34 -1.84
C ASN A 158 1.13 0.85 -3.07
N PHE A 159 -0.02 0.22 -2.83
CA PHE A 159 -0.77 -0.50 -3.83
C PHE A 159 -2.25 -0.18 -3.70
N TYR A 160 -2.81 0.42 -4.75
CA TYR A 160 -4.18 0.90 -4.78
C TYR A 160 -5.02 0.07 -5.72
N TRP A 161 -6.24 -0.24 -5.28
CA TRP A 161 -7.28 -0.77 -6.15
C TRP A 161 -8.14 0.40 -6.54
N LEU A 162 -8.22 0.68 -7.83
CA LEU A 162 -8.90 1.84 -8.33
C LEU A 162 -9.92 1.40 -9.38
N HIS A 163 -11.01 2.16 -9.45
CA HIS A 163 -12.05 1.99 -10.45
C HIS A 163 -12.35 3.33 -11.12
N ARG A 164 -13.01 3.28 -12.27
CA ARG A 164 -13.49 4.51 -12.91
C ARG A 164 -14.59 5.15 -12.08
N SER A 165 -14.71 6.47 -12.14
CA SER A 165 -15.83 7.19 -11.52
C SER A 165 -17.18 6.54 -11.91
N GLY A 166 -18.01 6.24 -10.91
CA GLY A 166 -19.29 5.52 -11.07
C GLY A 166 -19.18 3.99 -11.24
N GLY A 167 -17.98 3.42 -11.21
CA GLY A 167 -17.73 1.98 -11.22
C GLY A 167 -17.80 1.33 -9.82
N ASP A 168 -17.57 0.02 -9.77
CA ASP A 168 -17.47 -0.77 -8.54
C ASP A 168 -16.37 -1.83 -8.64
N TYR A 169 -16.13 -2.55 -7.54
CA TYR A 169 -15.11 -3.60 -7.44
C TYR A 169 -15.64 -5.02 -7.73
N LYS A 170 -16.86 -5.18 -8.27
CA LYS A 170 -17.47 -6.52 -8.43
C LYS A 170 -16.66 -7.46 -9.33
N LEU A 171 -15.87 -6.91 -10.25
CA LEU A 171 -14.98 -7.68 -11.13
C LEU A 171 -13.85 -8.39 -10.38
N LEU A 172 -13.61 -8.05 -9.11
CA LEU A 172 -12.65 -8.72 -8.24
C LEU A 172 -13.25 -9.95 -7.53
N GLU A 173 -14.57 -10.10 -7.48
CA GLU A 173 -15.23 -11.24 -6.81
C GLU A 173 -14.76 -12.62 -7.31
N PRO A 174 -14.56 -12.86 -8.62
CA PRO A 174 -14.02 -14.14 -9.09
C PRO A 174 -12.63 -14.46 -8.52
N TYR A 175 -11.82 -13.44 -8.21
CA TYR A 175 -10.46 -13.61 -7.68
C TYR A 175 -10.44 -14.00 -6.20
N ARG A 176 -11.52 -13.75 -5.46
CA ARG A 176 -11.68 -14.13 -4.04
C ARG A 176 -11.50 -15.63 -3.79
N ARG A 177 -11.87 -16.47 -4.77
CA ARG A 177 -11.77 -17.93 -4.69
C ARG A 177 -10.58 -18.50 -5.45
N LYS A 178 -9.82 -17.66 -6.15
CA LYS A 178 -8.69 -18.09 -6.99
C LYS A 178 -7.51 -18.45 -6.09
N LYS A 179 -7.09 -19.71 -6.12
CA LYS A 179 -5.85 -20.15 -5.46
C LYS A 179 -4.66 -19.80 -6.34
N ILE A 180 -3.80 -18.91 -5.83
CA ILE A 180 -2.55 -18.55 -6.50
C ILE A 180 -1.48 -19.57 -6.08
N PRO A 181 -0.72 -20.15 -7.03
CA PRO A 181 0.35 -21.06 -6.68
C PRO A 181 1.50 -20.23 -6.08
N LEU A 182 1.61 -20.29 -4.76
CA LEU A 182 2.68 -19.62 -4.00
C LEU A 182 3.63 -20.68 -3.45
N LYS A 183 4.93 -20.46 -3.64
CA LYS A 183 5.98 -21.20 -2.95
C LYS A 183 6.40 -20.39 -1.73
N ILE A 184 6.31 -20.99 -0.56
CA ILE A 184 6.64 -20.33 0.72
C ILE A 184 7.73 -21.18 1.39
N THR A 185 8.86 -20.56 1.68
CA THR A 185 9.96 -21.16 2.45
C THR A 185 10.22 -20.30 3.67
N SER A 186 10.48 -20.92 4.82
CA SER A 186 10.78 -20.20 6.06
C SER A 186 12.11 -20.64 6.66
N LYS A 187 12.80 -19.69 7.30
CA LYS A 187 13.93 -19.94 8.20
C LYS A 187 13.56 -19.42 9.57
N VAL A 188 13.94 -20.16 10.61
CA VAL A 188 13.68 -19.78 11.99
C VAL A 188 15.00 -19.60 12.71
N PHE A 189 15.17 -18.44 13.33
CA PHE A 189 16.32 -18.08 14.13
C PHE A 189 15.89 -17.90 15.57
N ILE A 190 16.63 -18.50 16.50
CA ILE A 190 16.40 -18.34 17.94
C ILE A 190 17.35 -17.26 18.44
N LYS A 191 16.80 -16.14 18.92
CA LYS A 191 17.54 -15.02 19.50
C LYS A 191 17.15 -14.87 20.97
N GLY A 192 17.84 -15.60 21.84
CA GLY A 192 17.53 -15.65 23.27
C GLY A 192 16.16 -16.26 23.53
N SER A 193 15.23 -15.48 24.09
CA SER A 193 13.83 -15.88 24.31
C SER A 193 12.91 -15.64 23.11
N ASN A 194 13.40 -15.00 22.04
CA ASN A 194 12.60 -14.63 20.88
C ASN A 194 12.86 -15.56 19.70
N PHE A 195 11.82 -15.79 18.91
CA PHE A 195 11.91 -16.47 17.62
C PHE A 195 11.76 -15.44 16.50
N GLU A 196 12.72 -15.42 15.58
CA GLU A 196 12.65 -14.63 14.36
C GLU A 196 12.39 -15.58 13.20
N ILE A 197 11.33 -15.31 12.44
CA ILE A 197 10.91 -16.14 11.31
C ILE A 197 11.07 -15.31 10.05
N GLU A 198 12.03 -15.70 9.21
CA GLU A 198 12.21 -15.13 7.87
C GLU A 198 11.39 -15.96 6.89
N MET A 199 10.40 -15.34 6.24
CA MET A 199 9.57 -16.00 5.23
C MET A 199 9.89 -15.45 3.84
N HIS A 200 10.27 -16.34 2.93
CA HIS A 200 10.39 -16.04 1.50
C HIS A 200 9.17 -16.56 0.76
N ILE A 201 8.43 -15.66 0.12
CA ILE A 201 7.17 -15.92 -0.57
C ILE A 201 7.38 -15.61 -2.05
N GLU A 202 7.20 -16.62 -2.90
CA GLU A 202 7.39 -16.53 -4.35
C GLU A 202 6.09 -16.90 -5.07
N ASN A 203 5.66 -16.07 -6.01
CA ASN A 203 4.58 -16.41 -6.92
C ASN A 203 5.14 -17.28 -8.06
N VAL A 204 4.76 -18.56 -8.10
CA VAL A 204 5.25 -19.53 -9.11
C VAL A 204 4.28 -19.70 -10.29
N ALA A 205 3.28 -18.82 -10.42
CA ALA A 205 2.43 -18.79 -11.60
C ALA A 205 3.28 -18.48 -12.84
N LYS A 206 3.22 -19.36 -13.84
CA LYS A 206 3.82 -19.09 -15.15
C LYS A 206 3.10 -17.90 -15.78
N LYS A 207 3.85 -16.95 -16.36
CA LYS A 207 3.26 -16.01 -17.32
C LYS A 207 2.63 -16.86 -18.42
N THR A 208 1.32 -16.78 -18.56
CA THR A 208 0.68 -17.20 -19.81
C THR A 208 1.18 -16.23 -20.88
N ASP A 209 1.95 -16.76 -21.83
CA ASP A 209 2.36 -16.05 -23.05
C ASP A 209 1.15 -15.54 -23.84
#